data_AF-A0A6L2MNJ9-F1
#
_entry.id   AF-A0A6L2MNJ9-F1
#
_cell.length_a   1.000
_cell.length_b   1.000
_cell.length_c   1.000
_cell.angle_alpha   90.00
_cell.angle_beta   90.00
_cell.angle_gamma   90.00
#
_symmetry.space_group_name_H-M   'P 1'
#
loop_
_entity.id
_entity.type
_entity.pdbx_description
1 polymer ?
#
loop_
_entity_poly.entity_id
_entity_poly.type
_entity_poly.pdbx_seq_one_letter_code
_entity_poly.pdbx_strand_id
1 'polypeptide(L)'
;MLEVVASYDLWIWHAFFGVAGANNDRTVFNHSPLFDDLLDDIAPVVPFEVNGVTFEKGYYLADAIYPQWAAFVKSFTVARDERNSVFKRHQESARKDNKRAFGVLQGRWHIIAQSARAWTVNRLRRIMYTCIILHNMILKNKKFALSDIGDTYICSRTNLARTWIERCEVQRKQAQELRDKQTHARLQRNLIEHVWQQYLLND
;
A
#
# COMPACT_ATOMS: atom_id res chain seq x y z
N MET A 1 -8.89 4.63 -13.06
CA MET A 1 -7.98 5.05 -11.98
C MET A 1 -7.20 3.83 -11.50
N LEU A 2 -5.91 3.99 -11.17
CA LEU A 2 -5.02 2.89 -10.78
C LEU A 2 -4.56 3.11 -9.33
N GLU A 3 -4.84 2.16 -8.46
CA GLU A 3 -4.28 2.06 -7.11
C GLU A 3 -3.06 1.14 -7.15
N VAL A 4 -1.95 1.55 -6.51
CA VAL A 4 -0.69 0.79 -6.48
C VAL A 4 -0.08 0.87 -5.09
N VAL A 5 0.42 -0.25 -4.59
CA VAL A 5 1.33 -0.30 -3.44
C VAL A 5 2.69 -0.73 -3.94
N ALA A 6 3.71 0.10 -3.74
CA ALA A 6 5.09 -0.20 -4.09
C ALA A 6 6.02 0.07 -2.90
N SER A 7 7.11 -0.70 -2.82
CA SER A 7 8.20 -0.44 -1.88
C SER A 7 9.27 0.45 -2.51
N TYR A 8 10.18 0.94 -1.67
CA TYR A 8 11.28 1.81 -2.07
C TYR A 8 12.11 1.22 -3.22
N ASP A 9 12.36 -0.08 -3.23
CA ASP A 9 13.10 -0.81 -4.28
C ASP A 9 12.33 -0.99 -5.61
N LEU A 10 11.22 -0.25 -5.79
CA LEU A 10 10.36 -0.27 -6.97
C LEU A 10 9.56 -1.56 -7.15
N TRP A 11 9.59 -2.48 -6.18
CA TRP A 11 8.75 -3.66 -6.21
C TRP A 11 7.29 -3.27 -6.02
N ILE A 12 6.42 -3.79 -6.88
CA ILE A 12 4.98 -3.51 -6.83
C ILE A 12 4.30 -4.68 -6.14
N TRP A 13 3.78 -4.44 -4.93
CA TRP A 13 3.08 -5.43 -4.14
C TRP A 13 1.64 -5.61 -4.60
N HIS A 14 0.96 -4.51 -4.89
CA HIS A 14 -0.45 -4.52 -5.25
C HIS A 14 -0.72 -3.55 -6.38
N ALA A 15 -1.66 -3.91 -7.26
CA ALA A 15 -2.24 -2.99 -8.23
C ALA A 15 -3.71 -3.29 -8.50
N PHE A 16 -4.55 -2.25 -8.46
CA PHE A 16 -5.96 -2.34 -8.77
C PHE A 16 -6.39 -1.29 -9.80
N PHE A 17 -6.96 -1.76 -10.91
CA PHE A 17 -7.48 -0.90 -11.96
C PHE A 17 -8.99 -0.77 -11.81
N GLY A 18 -9.45 0.41 -11.37
CA GLY A 18 -10.87 0.69 -11.09
C GLY A 18 -11.79 0.50 -12.29
N VAL A 19 -13.08 0.27 -12.00
CA VAL A 19 -14.14 0.03 -13.00
C VAL A 19 -14.47 1.31 -13.78
N ALA A 20 -14.81 1.18 -15.07
CA ALA A 20 -15.26 2.30 -15.90
C ALA A 20 -16.52 2.94 -15.27
N GLY A 21 -16.47 4.26 -15.01
CA GLY A 21 -17.52 5.01 -14.32
C GLY A 21 -17.22 5.35 -12.85
N ALA A 22 -16.23 4.69 -12.22
CA ALA A 22 -15.72 5.06 -10.90
C ALA A 22 -14.74 6.23 -11.02
N ASN A 23 -15.25 7.44 -11.20
CA ASN A 23 -14.47 8.67 -11.40
C ASN A 23 -13.95 9.31 -10.10
N ASN A 24 -14.02 8.63 -8.95
CA ASN A 24 -13.49 9.16 -7.69
C ASN A 24 -12.72 8.10 -6.89
N ASP A 25 -11.75 8.56 -6.10
CA ASP A 25 -10.89 7.70 -5.30
C ASP A 25 -11.66 6.85 -4.28
N ARG A 26 -12.78 7.40 -3.77
CA ARG A 26 -13.62 6.74 -2.75
C ARG A 26 -14.36 5.51 -3.29
N THR A 27 -14.86 5.56 -4.52
CA THR A 27 -15.55 4.41 -5.14
C THR A 27 -14.55 3.32 -5.50
N VAL A 28 -13.35 3.67 -5.94
CA VAL A 28 -12.30 2.66 -6.18
C VAL A 28 -11.84 2.02 -4.88
N PHE A 29 -11.67 2.81 -3.80
CA PHE A 29 -11.36 2.27 -2.48
C PHE A 29 -12.39 1.26 -2.01
N ASN A 30 -13.69 1.58 -2.10
CA ASN A 30 -14.77 0.69 -1.67
C ASN A 30 -14.88 -0.62 -2.49
N HIS A 31 -14.28 -0.66 -3.68
CA HIS A 31 -14.27 -1.83 -4.56
C HIS A 31 -12.87 -2.45 -4.72
N SER A 32 -11.88 -1.92 -4.01
CA SER A 32 -10.51 -2.40 -4.08
C SER A 32 -10.36 -3.63 -3.19
N PRO A 33 -9.81 -4.74 -3.73
CA PRO A 33 -9.54 -5.91 -2.93
C PRO A 33 -8.31 -5.72 -2.04
N LEU A 34 -7.67 -4.54 -2.04
CA LEU A 34 -6.48 -4.24 -1.23
C LEU A 34 -6.64 -4.63 0.26
N PHE A 35 -7.87 -4.65 0.78
CA PHE A 35 -8.19 -5.01 2.17
C PHE A 35 -8.84 -6.37 2.32
N ASP A 36 -9.27 -7.02 1.24
CA ASP A 36 -9.93 -8.32 1.31
C ASP A 36 -9.00 -9.31 1.99
N ASP A 37 -7.71 -9.26 1.68
CA ASP A 37 -6.70 -10.13 2.23
C ASP A 37 -6.31 -9.82 3.68
N LEU A 38 -6.38 -8.55 4.10
CA LEU A 38 -6.25 -8.15 5.51
C LEU A 38 -7.48 -8.59 6.31
N LEU A 39 -8.67 -8.52 5.71
CA LEU A 39 -9.93 -8.95 6.32
C LEU A 39 -10.04 -10.48 6.38
N ASP A 40 -9.49 -11.17 5.39
CA ASP A 40 -9.46 -12.63 5.30
C ASP A 40 -8.27 -13.23 6.07
N ASP A 41 -7.43 -12.40 6.70
CA ASP A 41 -6.29 -12.83 7.52
C ASP A 41 -5.27 -13.67 6.72
N ILE A 42 -5.03 -13.28 5.47
CA ILE A 42 -4.08 -13.92 4.54
C ILE A 42 -3.01 -12.94 4.03
N ALA A 43 -3.10 -11.67 4.41
CA ALA A 43 -2.04 -10.71 4.18
C ALA A 43 -0.74 -11.14 4.91
N PRO A 44 0.45 -10.85 4.34
CA PRO A 44 1.71 -11.17 5.01
C PRO A 44 1.81 -10.55 6.41
N VAL A 45 2.22 -11.37 7.38
CA VAL A 45 2.53 -10.89 8.74
C VAL A 45 3.92 -10.28 8.71
N VAL A 46 3.99 -8.96 8.91
CA VAL A 46 5.24 -8.19 8.87
C VAL A 46 5.37 -7.46 10.21
N PRO A 47 5.78 -8.17 11.28
CA PRO A 47 5.92 -7.54 12.57
C PRO A 47 7.11 -6.58 12.54
N PHE A 48 6.95 -5.41 13.12
CA PHE A 48 8.03 -4.43 13.26
C PHE A 48 8.00 -3.78 14.63
N GLU A 49 9.14 -3.27 15.05
CA GLU A 49 9.27 -2.53 16.30
C GLU A 49 9.59 -1.07 16.02
N VAL A 50 8.89 -0.16 16.71
CA VAL A 50 9.21 1.26 16.71
C VAL A 50 9.09 1.80 18.13
N ASN A 51 10.14 2.46 18.61
CA ASN A 51 10.29 2.96 19.99
C ASN A 51 9.95 1.91 21.07
N GLY A 52 10.44 0.67 20.93
CA GLY A 52 10.18 -0.40 21.89
C GLY A 52 8.75 -0.94 21.86
N VAL A 53 7.94 -0.57 20.87
CA VAL A 53 6.58 -1.08 20.66
C VAL A 53 6.54 -1.95 19.41
N THR A 54 6.19 -3.22 19.61
CA THR A 54 5.94 -4.15 18.50
C THR A 54 4.53 -3.96 17.93
N PHE A 55 4.45 -3.87 16.61
CA PHE A 55 3.22 -3.90 15.84
C PHE A 55 3.24 -5.17 14.99
N GLU A 56 2.24 -6.05 15.16
CA GLU A 56 2.20 -7.35 14.49
C GLU A 56 1.89 -7.23 13.00
N LYS A 57 1.15 -6.18 12.61
CA LYS A 57 0.72 -5.93 11.23
C LYS A 57 1.48 -4.74 10.66
N GLY A 58 1.95 -4.88 9.44
CA GLY A 58 2.51 -3.78 8.66
C GLY A 58 1.50 -2.66 8.43
N TYR A 59 1.99 -1.49 8.05
CA TYR A 59 1.15 -0.33 7.74
C TYR A 59 1.41 0.18 6.32
N TYR A 60 0.41 0.84 5.75
CA TYR A 60 0.46 1.50 4.46
C TYR A 60 0.49 3.01 4.62
N LEU A 61 1.27 3.66 3.78
CA LEU A 61 1.21 5.12 3.62
C LEU A 61 -0.02 5.48 2.80
N ALA A 62 -0.91 6.26 3.39
CA ALA A 62 -2.21 6.54 2.82
C ALA A 62 -2.44 8.04 2.63
N ASP A 63 -3.21 8.37 1.60
CA ASP A 63 -3.64 9.74 1.33
C ASP A 63 -4.75 10.17 2.31
N ALA A 64 -5.02 11.47 2.37
CA ALA A 64 -6.00 12.09 3.27
C ALA A 64 -7.41 11.49 3.17
N ILE A 65 -7.75 10.98 1.98
CA ILE A 65 -9.04 10.35 1.66
C ILE A 65 -9.25 8.98 2.33
N TYR A 66 -8.18 8.32 2.79
CA TYR A 66 -8.29 7.03 3.47
C TYR A 66 -8.73 7.23 4.93
N PRO A 67 -9.51 6.28 5.48
CA PRO A 67 -9.98 6.36 6.86
C PRO A 67 -8.82 6.26 7.87
N GLN A 68 -9.09 6.65 9.13
CA GLN A 68 -8.13 6.51 10.24
C GLN A 68 -8.17 5.08 10.80
N TRP A 69 -7.51 4.16 10.11
CA TRP A 69 -7.39 2.75 10.49
C TRP A 69 -5.99 2.44 11.00
N ALA A 70 -5.86 1.41 11.84
CA ALA A 70 -4.59 0.95 12.40
C ALA A 70 -3.56 0.59 11.32
N ALA A 71 -4.00 0.17 10.13
CA ALA A 71 -3.14 -0.15 9.00
C ALA A 71 -2.75 1.08 8.14
N PHE A 72 -3.28 2.28 8.41
CA PHE A 72 -2.99 3.47 7.61
C PHE A 72 -2.29 4.55 8.40
N VAL A 73 -1.21 5.04 7.81
CA VAL A 73 -0.48 6.21 8.31
C VAL A 73 -0.59 7.30 7.28
N LYS A 74 -1.17 8.43 7.69
CA LYS A 74 -1.43 9.58 6.82
C LYS A 74 -0.44 10.69 7.11
N SER A 75 -0.07 11.41 6.05
CA SER A 75 0.63 12.68 6.20
C SER A 75 -0.31 13.76 6.77
N PHE A 76 0.26 14.74 7.45
CA PHE A 76 -0.50 15.89 7.95
C PHE A 76 -0.87 16.83 6.80
N THR A 77 -2.13 17.24 6.73
CA THR A 77 -2.55 18.32 5.80
C THR A 77 -1.82 19.60 6.15
N VAL A 78 -1.81 19.97 7.44
CA VAL A 78 -1.12 21.13 7.99
C VAL A 78 -0.23 20.67 9.14
N ALA A 79 1.07 20.88 9.02
CA ALA A 79 2.01 20.67 10.12
C ALA A 79 2.01 21.92 11.02
N ARG A 80 1.75 21.75 12.31
CA ARG A 80 1.60 22.86 13.28
C ARG A 80 2.88 23.14 14.08
N ASP A 81 3.84 22.23 14.01
CA ASP A 81 5.12 22.29 14.69
C ASP A 81 6.21 21.65 13.80
N GLU A 82 7.46 21.85 14.20
CA GLU A 82 8.63 21.36 13.45
C GLU A 82 8.66 19.83 13.36
N ARG A 83 8.34 19.14 14.46
CA ARG A 83 8.25 17.69 14.53
C ARG A 83 7.29 17.13 13.48
N ASN A 84 6.08 17.68 13.41
CA ASN A 84 5.07 17.31 12.43
C ASN A 84 5.49 17.71 11.01
N SER A 85 6.29 18.76 10.85
CA SER A 85 6.83 19.21 9.56
C SER A 85 7.87 18.23 9.02
N VAL A 86 8.76 17.74 9.88
CA VAL A 86 9.74 16.69 9.55
C VAL A 86 9.02 15.39 9.19
N PHE A 87 8.05 14.97 10.01
CA PHE A 87 7.24 13.78 9.71
C PHE A 87 6.51 13.92 8.38
N LYS A 88 5.84 15.05 8.13
CA LYS A 88 5.17 15.34 6.86
C LYS A 88 6.13 15.23 5.68
N ARG A 89 7.32 15.82 5.77
CA ARG A 89 8.34 15.78 4.71
C ARG A 89 8.80 14.34 4.44
N HIS A 90 9.02 13.55 5.49
CA HIS A 90 9.41 12.14 5.37
C HIS A 90 8.32 11.32 4.65
N GLN A 91 7.06 11.50 5.07
CA GLN A 91 5.89 10.87 4.45
C GLN A 91 5.72 11.26 2.98
N GLU A 92 5.85 12.55 2.66
CA GLU A 92 5.76 13.04 1.29
C GLU A 92 6.92 12.54 0.41
N SER A 93 8.11 12.36 0.98
CA SER A 93 9.26 11.75 0.29
C SER A 93 9.00 10.30 -0.04
N ALA A 94 8.57 9.49 0.93
CA ALA A 94 8.21 8.09 0.69
C ALA A 94 7.09 7.95 -0.35
N ARG A 95 6.13 8.89 -0.38
CA ARG A 95 5.10 8.92 -1.43
C ARG A 95 5.65 9.22 -2.83
N LYS A 96 6.78 9.93 -2.95
CA LYS A 96 7.45 10.11 -4.25
C LYS A 96 8.00 8.78 -4.77
N ASP A 97 8.29 7.81 -3.91
CA ASP A 97 8.74 6.49 -4.36
C ASP A 97 7.66 5.72 -5.11
N ASN A 98 6.37 5.84 -4.71
CA ASN A 98 5.25 5.30 -5.50
C ASN A 98 5.20 5.91 -6.91
N LYS A 99 5.38 7.24 -7.00
CA LYS A 99 5.44 7.93 -8.30
C LYS A 99 6.67 7.52 -9.11
N ARG A 100 7.81 7.31 -8.45
CA ARG A 100 9.05 6.82 -9.05
C ARG A 100 8.86 5.43 -9.63
N ALA A 101 8.28 4.50 -8.86
CA ALA A 101 7.97 3.14 -9.32
C ALA A 101 7.09 3.16 -10.58
N PHE A 102 6.06 4.00 -10.58
CA PHE A 102 5.19 4.16 -11.75
C PHE A 102 5.93 4.79 -12.95
N GLY A 103 6.73 5.83 -12.73
CA GLY A 103 7.55 6.46 -13.77
C GLY A 103 8.54 5.49 -14.40
N VAL A 104 9.20 4.65 -13.60
CA VAL A 104 10.09 3.59 -14.09
C VAL A 104 9.30 2.55 -14.88
N LEU A 105 8.12 2.16 -14.42
CA LEU A 105 7.26 1.21 -15.12
C LEU A 105 6.82 1.76 -16.49
N GLN A 106 6.42 3.03 -16.57
CA GLN A 106 6.06 3.69 -17.82
C GLN A 106 7.26 3.87 -18.77
N GLY A 107 8.43 4.22 -18.22
CA GLY A 107 9.66 4.35 -19.01
C GLY A 107 10.13 3.01 -19.59
N ARG A 108 9.94 1.91 -18.84
CA ARG A 108 10.28 0.54 -19.30
C ARG A 108 9.28 0.02 -20.33
N TRP A 109 7.99 0.29 -20.13
CA TRP A 109 6.92 -0.26 -20.93
C TRP A 109 6.15 0.87 -21.61
N HIS A 110 6.65 1.32 -22.76
CA HIS A 110 6.04 2.41 -23.53
C HIS A 110 4.57 2.14 -23.90
N ILE A 111 4.19 0.85 -23.97
CA ILE A 111 2.83 0.40 -24.16
C ILE A 111 1.87 0.97 -23.10
N ILE A 112 2.30 1.15 -21.86
CA ILE A 112 1.49 1.72 -20.78
C ILE A 112 1.15 3.19 -21.07
N ALA A 113 2.12 3.96 -21.57
CA ALA A 113 1.96 5.39 -21.85
C ALA A 113 0.98 5.66 -23.02
N GLN A 114 0.94 4.78 -24.02
CA GLN A 114 0.09 4.95 -25.21
C GLN A 114 -1.31 4.31 -25.10
N SER A 115 -1.49 3.41 -24.14
CA SER A 115 -2.67 2.55 -24.03
C SER A 115 -4.00 3.28 -23.81
N ALA A 116 -3.98 4.44 -23.14
CA ALA A 116 -5.19 5.16 -22.75
C ALA A 116 -6.05 5.67 -23.93
N ARG A 117 -5.52 5.68 -25.16
CA ARG A 117 -6.19 6.31 -26.31
C ARG A 117 -6.97 5.36 -27.23
N ALA A 118 -6.80 4.04 -27.13
CA ALA A 118 -7.36 3.12 -28.13
C ALA A 118 -7.98 1.83 -27.59
N TRP A 119 -7.89 1.53 -26.28
CA TRP A 119 -8.21 0.19 -25.76
C TRP A 119 -9.33 0.18 -24.73
N THR A 120 -10.04 -0.95 -24.68
CA THR A 120 -11.03 -1.22 -23.64
C THR A 120 -10.37 -1.34 -22.27
N VAL A 121 -11.11 -0.98 -21.21
CA VAL A 121 -10.63 -1.02 -19.81
C VAL A 121 -10.11 -2.41 -19.42
N ASN A 122 -10.74 -3.49 -19.89
CA ASN A 122 -10.27 -4.86 -19.65
C ASN A 122 -8.92 -5.15 -20.31
N ARG A 123 -8.68 -4.62 -21.51
CA ARG A 123 -7.41 -4.78 -22.22
C ARG A 123 -6.31 -3.97 -21.54
N LEU A 124 -6.63 -2.75 -21.10
CA LEU A 124 -5.73 -1.90 -20.30
C LEU A 124 -5.29 -2.59 -19.01
N ARG A 125 -6.26 -3.14 -18.27
CA ARG A 125 -6.01 -3.88 -17.03
C ARG A 125 -5.07 -5.07 -17.25
N ARG A 126 -5.31 -5.89 -18.28
CA ARG A 126 -4.44 -7.03 -18.62
C ARG A 126 -3.01 -6.58 -18.91
N ILE A 127 -2.85 -5.53 -19.72
CA ILE A 127 -1.54 -5.02 -20.11
C ILE A 127 -0.80 -4.44 -18.90
N MET A 128 -1.48 -3.68 -18.04
CA MET A 128 -0.91 -3.16 -16.81
C MET A 128 -0.40 -4.29 -15.92
N TYR A 129 -1.22 -5.33 -15.67
CA TYR A 129 -0.81 -6.46 -14.85
C TYR A 129 0.34 -7.25 -15.45
N THR A 130 0.33 -7.51 -16.76
CA THR A 130 1.47 -8.15 -17.44
C THR A 130 2.75 -7.33 -17.26
N CYS A 131 2.70 -6.01 -17.42
CA CYS A 131 3.87 -5.15 -17.25
C CYS A 131 4.40 -5.15 -15.81
N ILE A 132 3.52 -5.18 -14.81
CA ILE A 132 3.87 -5.27 -13.39
C ILE A 132 4.56 -6.60 -13.07
N ILE A 133 3.99 -7.72 -13.55
CA ILE A 133 4.56 -9.06 -13.35
C ILE A 133 5.97 -9.12 -13.95
N LEU A 134 6.11 -8.70 -15.22
CA LEU A 134 7.41 -8.68 -15.89
C LEU A 134 8.40 -7.74 -15.19
N HIS A 135 7.94 -6.59 -14.69
CA HIS A 135 8.78 -5.64 -13.93
C HIS A 135 9.32 -6.27 -12.65
N ASN A 136 8.47 -6.91 -11.85
CA ASN A 136 8.87 -7.59 -10.61
C ASN A 136 9.80 -8.78 -10.92
N MET A 137 9.51 -9.58 -11.94
CA MET A 137 10.41 -10.67 -12.38
C MET A 137 11.81 -10.15 -12.72
N ILE A 138 11.91 -9.00 -13.39
CA ILE A 138 13.20 -8.36 -13.70
C ILE A 138 13.91 -7.89 -12.43
N LEU A 139 13.20 -7.27 -11.48
CA LEU A 139 13.78 -6.84 -10.21
C LEU A 139 14.31 -8.02 -9.40
N LYS A 140 13.55 -9.12 -9.33
CA LYS A 140 13.96 -10.37 -8.69
C LYS A 140 15.21 -10.95 -9.33
N ASN A 141 15.24 -11.06 -10.66
CA ASN A 141 16.39 -11.61 -11.38
C ASN A 141 17.66 -10.78 -11.17
N LYS A 142 17.53 -9.45 -11.08
CA LYS A 142 18.67 -8.55 -10.90
C LYS A 142 19.07 -8.33 -9.43
N LYS A 143 18.44 -9.03 -8.48
CA LYS A 143 18.66 -8.86 -7.02
C LYS A 143 18.49 -7.41 -6.54
N PHE A 144 17.63 -6.63 -7.22
CA PHE A 144 17.35 -5.25 -6.82
C PHE A 144 16.28 -5.17 -5.73
N ALA A 145 15.51 -6.24 -5.50
CA ALA A 145 14.56 -6.32 -4.40
C ALA A 145 15.33 -6.45 -3.07
N LEU A 146 15.11 -5.53 -2.14
CA LEU A 146 15.80 -5.48 -0.84
C LEU A 146 15.13 -6.39 0.20
N SER A 147 13.88 -6.81 -0.04
CA SER A 147 13.12 -7.66 0.87
C SER A 147 13.03 -9.11 0.38
N ASP A 148 13.41 -10.07 1.23
CA ASP A 148 13.08 -11.50 1.12
C ASP A 148 11.60 -11.81 1.39
N ILE A 149 10.77 -10.77 1.60
CA ILE A 149 9.32 -10.89 1.72
C ILE A 149 8.80 -11.36 0.34
N GLY A 150 7.99 -12.42 0.34
CA GLY A 150 7.74 -13.29 -0.82
C GLY A 150 7.22 -12.66 -2.11
N ASP A 151 7.13 -13.51 -3.13
CA ASP A 151 6.75 -13.16 -4.51
C ASP A 151 5.44 -12.34 -4.59
N THR A 152 5.42 -11.41 -5.56
CA THR A 152 4.35 -10.44 -5.89
C THR A 152 2.97 -10.83 -5.36
N TYR A 153 2.40 -9.99 -4.50
CA TYR A 153 1.04 -10.18 -3.99
C TYR A 153 -0.02 -9.86 -5.05
N ILE A 154 -0.17 -10.75 -6.02
CA ILE A 154 -1.34 -10.71 -6.91
C ILE A 154 -2.49 -11.27 -6.08
N CYS A 155 -3.45 -10.41 -5.72
CA CYS A 155 -4.73 -10.80 -5.13
C CYS A 155 -5.30 -11.98 -5.94
N SER A 156 -5.03 -13.17 -5.44
CA SER A 156 -5.52 -14.41 -6.01
C SER A 156 -6.87 -14.57 -5.36
N ARG A 157 -7.91 -14.48 -6.18
CA ARG A 157 -9.33 -14.54 -5.80
C ARG A 157 -9.75 -15.90 -5.21
N THR A 158 -8.84 -16.61 -4.54
CA THR A 158 -8.94 -18.00 -4.18
C THR A 158 -8.37 -18.21 -2.79
N ASN A 159 -9.27 -18.18 -1.81
CA ASN A 159 -9.21 -19.13 -0.70
C ASN A 159 -10.65 -19.56 -0.36
N LEU A 160 -11.07 -20.68 -0.95
CA LEU A 160 -12.38 -21.33 -0.77
C LEU A 160 -12.42 -22.30 0.43
N ALA A 161 -11.38 -22.34 1.27
CA ALA A 161 -11.24 -23.37 2.31
C ALA A 161 -12.07 -23.14 3.59
N ARG A 162 -12.54 -21.91 3.86
CA ARG A 162 -13.36 -21.60 5.05
C ARG A 162 -14.85 -21.65 4.74
N THR A 163 -15.65 -22.12 5.71
CA THR A 163 -17.12 -21.98 5.64
C THR A 163 -17.51 -20.49 5.65
N TRP A 164 -18.71 -20.16 5.17
CA TRP A 164 -19.16 -18.77 5.09
C TRP A 164 -19.23 -18.09 6.47
N ILE A 165 -19.64 -18.83 7.50
CA ILE A 165 -19.73 -18.36 8.89
C ILE A 165 -18.33 -18.03 9.45
N GLU A 166 -17.36 -18.94 9.29
CA GLU A 166 -15.98 -18.72 9.74
C GLU A 166 -15.33 -17.51 9.04
N ARG A 167 -15.60 -17.30 7.75
CA ARG A 167 -15.12 -16.09 7.05
C ARG A 167 -15.72 -14.84 7.63
N CYS A 168 -17.03 -14.81 7.87
CA CYS A 168 -17.69 -13.65 8.45
C CYS A 168 -17.15 -13.32 9.85
N GLU A 169 -16.88 -14.33 10.69
CA GLU A 169 -16.29 -14.13 12.01
C GLU A 169 -14.85 -13.58 11.95
N VAL A 170 -14.01 -14.16 11.09
CA VAL A 170 -12.64 -13.68 10.87
C VAL A 170 -12.66 -12.24 10.34
N GLN A 171 -13.44 -11.95 9.31
CA GLN A 171 -13.57 -10.61 8.75
C GLN A 171 -14.07 -9.61 9.80
N ARG A 172 -15.00 -10.00 10.68
CA ARG A 172 -15.51 -9.13 11.74
C ARG A 172 -14.41 -8.80 12.75
N LYS A 173 -13.63 -9.80 13.17
CA LYS A 173 -12.50 -9.62 14.10
C LYS A 173 -11.41 -8.74 13.46
N GLN A 174 -10.99 -9.06 12.23
CA GLN A 174 -9.99 -8.30 11.49
C GLN A 174 -10.45 -6.86 11.25
N ALA A 175 -11.71 -6.64 10.87
CA ALA A 175 -12.27 -5.30 10.71
C ALA A 175 -12.26 -4.50 12.02
N GLN A 176 -12.50 -5.15 13.17
CA GLN A 176 -12.44 -4.48 14.47
C GLN A 176 -11.00 -4.05 14.81
N GLU A 177 -10.02 -4.93 14.58
CA GLU A 177 -8.60 -4.63 14.80
C GLU A 177 -8.09 -3.54 13.85
N LEU A 178 -8.42 -3.62 12.55
CA LEU A 178 -8.06 -2.61 11.56
C LEU A 178 -8.68 -1.25 11.89
N ARG A 179 -9.88 -1.22 12.46
CA ARG A 179 -10.58 0.02 12.81
C ARG A 179 -10.25 0.50 14.23
N ASP A 180 -9.33 -0.15 14.93
CA ASP A 180 -8.97 0.25 16.28
C ASP A 180 -8.26 1.61 16.27
N LYS A 181 -8.97 2.61 16.80
CA LYS A 181 -8.49 3.99 16.88
C LYS A 181 -7.31 4.13 17.83
N GLN A 182 -7.25 3.29 18.87
CA GLN A 182 -6.15 3.36 19.84
C GLN A 182 -4.85 2.88 19.20
N THR A 183 -4.89 1.76 18.50
CA THR A 183 -3.74 1.25 17.73
C THR A 183 -3.32 2.24 16.65
N HIS A 184 -4.27 2.82 15.90
CA HIS A 184 -3.97 3.87 14.92
C HIS A 184 -3.22 5.06 15.55
N ALA A 185 -3.76 5.63 16.63
CA ALA A 185 -3.13 6.77 17.31
C ALA A 185 -1.77 6.42 17.92
N ARG A 186 -1.63 5.21 18.46
CA ARG A 186 -0.37 4.71 19.03
C ARG A 186 0.69 4.52 17.94
N LEU A 187 0.34 3.91 16.82
CA LEU A 187 1.24 3.75 15.68
C LEU A 187 1.71 5.10 15.17
N GLN A 188 0.77 6.01 14.89
CA GLN A 188 1.08 7.33 14.35
C GLN A 188 2.01 8.11 15.29
N ARG A 189 1.75 8.12 16.59
CA ARG A 189 2.61 8.79 17.58
C ARG A 189 4.02 8.21 17.60
N ASN A 190 4.14 6.88 17.59
CA ASN A 190 5.46 6.24 17.61
C ASN A 190 6.26 6.53 16.34
N LEU A 191 5.62 6.51 15.17
CA LEU A 191 6.29 6.85 13.92
C LEU A 191 6.73 8.32 13.88
N ILE A 192 5.91 9.25 14.36
CA ILE A 192 6.28 10.68 14.44
C ILE A 192 7.50 10.85 15.33
N GLU A 193 7.50 10.24 16.52
CA GLU A 193 8.62 10.34 17.45
C GLU A 193 9.89 9.69 16.86
N HIS A 194 9.76 8.52 16.24
CA HIS A 194 10.89 7.82 15.63
C HIS A 194 11.57 8.66 14.53
N VAL A 195 10.77 9.22 13.63
CA VAL A 195 11.28 10.08 12.55
C VAL A 195 11.92 11.35 13.12
N TRP A 196 11.36 11.90 14.21
CA TRP A 196 11.93 13.06 14.89
C TRP A 196 13.28 12.75 15.54
N GLN A 197 13.40 11.62 16.23
CA GLN A 197 14.67 11.19 16.84
C GLN A 197 15.74 10.95 15.76
N GLN A 198 15.38 10.34 14.64
CA GLN A 198 16.29 10.18 13.51
C GLN A 198 16.73 11.53 12.92
N TYR A 199 15.84 12.52 12.88
CA TYR A 199 16.18 13.86 12.42
C TYR A 199 17.22 14.53 13.33
N LEU A 200 17.00 14.48 14.65
CA LEU A 200 17.94 15.05 15.63
C LEU A 200 19.31 14.37 15.66
N LEU A 201 19.42 13.11 15.23
CA LEU A 201 20.69 12.38 15.18
C LEU A 201 21.51 12.67 13.91
N ASN A 202 20.87 13.23 12.87
CA ASN A 202 21.48 13.47 11.56
C ASN A 202 21.75 14.96 11.29
N ASP A 203 21.34 15.86 12.19
CA ASP A 203 21.64 17.30 12.22
C ASP A 203 22.80 17.59 13.19
#